data_AF-A0A7J0G433-F1
#
_entry.id   AF-A0A7J0G433-F1
#
_cell.length_a   1.000
_cell.length_b   1.000
_cell.length_c   1.000
_cell.angle_alpha   90.00
_cell.angle_beta   90.00
_cell.angle_gamma   90.00
#
_symmetry.space_group_name_H-M   'P 1'
#
loop_
_entity.id
_entity.type
_entity.pdbx_description
1 polymer ?
#
loop_
_entity_poly.entity_id
_entity_poly.type
_entity_poly.pdbx_seq_one_letter_code
_entity_poly.pdbx_strand_id
1 'polypeptide(L)'
;MEDASSIALATVFGKNAEKLFSFKANDLVNNTNEDGIVNPELLKQSASNKKYLMLLKCYKYHTENDIQQKYNIVTIQEDFAEDVSSVDTEDLV
;
A
#
# COMPACT_ATOMS: atom_id res chain seq x y z
N MET A 1 1.89 5.70 2.46
CA MET A 1 1.95 4.70 3.54
C MET A 1 2.01 5.49 4.84
N GLU A 2 1.21 5.11 5.82
CA GLU A 2 1.11 5.81 7.10
C GLU A 2 1.18 4.78 8.22
N ASP A 3 1.97 5.08 9.24
CA ASP A 3 1.95 4.39 10.52
C ASP A 3 1.75 5.40 11.66
N ALA A 4 1.78 4.95 12.92
CA ALA A 4 1.59 5.82 14.08
C ALA A 4 2.68 6.91 14.25
N SER A 5 3.81 6.78 13.54
CA SER A 5 4.97 7.66 13.68
C SER A 5 5.10 8.66 12.54
N SER A 6 4.75 8.26 11.30
CA SER A 6 5.01 9.09 10.13
C SER A 6 4.25 8.63 8.89
N ILE A 7 4.22 9.53 7.91
CA ILE A 7 3.77 9.26 6.55
C ILE A 7 5.00 9.22 5.64
N ALA A 8 5.10 8.18 4.82
CA ALA A 8 6.16 8.04 3.83
C ALA A 8 5.60 7.62 2.46
N LEU A 9 6.27 8.12 1.42
CA LEU A 9 6.08 7.68 0.04
C LEU A 9 6.94 6.45 -0.23
N ALA A 10 6.33 5.43 -0.82
CA ALA A 10 7.01 4.20 -1.17
C ALA A 10 6.59 3.75 -2.58
N THR A 11 7.51 3.12 -3.29
CA THR A 11 7.25 2.57 -4.61
C THR A 11 6.98 1.08 -4.51
N VAL A 12 5.94 0.61 -5.20
CA VAL A 12 5.59 -0.80 -5.32
C VAL A 12 5.62 -1.21 -6.79
N PHE A 13 6.13 -2.40 -7.09
CA PHE A 13 6.32 -2.86 -8.47
C PHE A 13 5.65 -4.21 -8.73
N GLY A 14 5.25 -4.41 -9.98
CA GLY A 14 4.80 -5.70 -10.52
C GLY A 14 3.70 -6.36 -9.70
N LYS A 15 3.86 -7.65 -9.40
CA LYS A 15 2.86 -8.47 -8.68
C LYS A 15 2.47 -7.91 -7.32
N ASN A 16 3.37 -7.20 -6.62
CA ASN A 16 3.02 -6.57 -5.35
C ASN A 16 2.07 -5.39 -5.56
N ALA A 17 2.26 -4.62 -6.63
CA ALA A 17 1.36 -3.53 -6.98
C ALA A 17 -0.01 -4.09 -7.37
N GLU A 18 -0.03 -5.13 -8.21
CA GLU A 18 -1.28 -5.80 -8.59
C GLU A 18 -2.03 -6.38 -7.39
N LYS A 19 -1.31 -6.97 -6.43
CA LYS A 19 -1.90 -7.45 -5.17
C LYS A 19 -2.49 -6.30 -4.35
N LEU A 20 -1.75 -5.20 -4.20
CA LEU A 20 -2.20 -4.04 -3.45
C LEU A 20 -3.46 -3.41 -4.10
N PHE A 21 -3.45 -3.22 -5.42
CA PHE A 21 -4.55 -2.57 -6.13
C PHE A 21 -5.68 -3.52 -6.52
N SER A 22 -5.51 -4.83 -6.34
CA SER A 22 -6.49 -5.89 -6.67
C SER A 22 -6.87 -5.96 -8.16
N PHE A 23 -6.02 -5.45 -9.06
CA PHE A 23 -6.17 -5.56 -10.51
C PHE A 23 -4.80 -5.68 -11.20
N LYS A 24 -4.77 -6.23 -12.42
CA LYS A 24 -3.52 -6.36 -13.18
C LYS A 24 -3.15 -5.07 -13.89
N ALA A 25 -1.86 -4.91 -14.21
CA ALA A 25 -1.40 -3.76 -15.00
C ALA A 25 -2.12 -3.65 -16.35
N ASN A 26 -2.43 -4.77 -17.00
CA ASN A 26 -3.18 -4.79 -18.26
C ASN A 26 -4.62 -4.30 -18.09
N ASP A 27 -5.25 -4.58 -16.95
CA ASP A 27 -6.61 -4.11 -16.66
C ASP A 27 -6.62 -2.58 -16.53
N LEU A 28 -5.58 -2.02 -15.90
CA LEU A 28 -5.38 -0.58 -15.81
C LEU A 28 -5.27 0.06 -17.20
N VAL A 29 -4.39 -0.48 -18.07
CA VAL A 29 -4.19 0.04 -19.44
C VAL A 29 -5.49 -0.02 -20.25
N ASN A 30 -6.21 -1.15 -20.20
CA ASN A 30 -7.46 -1.34 -20.94
C ASN A 30 -8.61 -0.45 -20.43
N ASN A 31 -8.50 0.05 -19.20
CA ASN A 31 -9.47 0.98 -18.60
C ASN A 31 -8.97 2.42 -18.55
N THR A 32 -7.89 2.73 -19.28
CA THR A 32 -7.38 4.09 -19.43
C THR A 32 -7.77 4.61 -20.81
N ASN A 33 -8.41 5.78 -20.88
CA ASN A 33 -8.77 6.39 -22.15
C ASN A 33 -7.54 7.06 -22.83
N GLU A 34 -7.73 7.60 -24.03
CA GLU A 34 -6.67 8.26 -24.81
C GLU A 34 -6.07 9.49 -24.09
N ASP A 35 -6.85 10.13 -23.21
CA ASP A 35 -6.42 11.26 -22.39
C ASP A 35 -5.66 10.83 -21.12
N GLY A 36 -5.45 9.53 -20.90
CA GLY A 36 -4.79 9.00 -19.71
C GLY A 36 -5.67 8.93 -18.46
N ILE A 37 -6.98 9.10 -18.60
CA ILE A 37 -7.96 9.02 -17.51
C ILE A 37 -8.35 7.56 -17.28
N VAL A 38 -8.12 7.08 -16.06
CA VAL A 38 -8.48 5.72 -15.62
C VAL A 38 -9.96 5.68 -15.22
N ASN A 39 -10.67 4.63 -15.63
CA ASN A 39 -12.03 4.35 -15.17
C ASN A 39 -12.09 4.30 -13.62
N PRO A 40 -12.85 5.19 -12.95
CA PRO A 40 -12.87 5.27 -11.50
C PRO A 40 -13.42 4.01 -10.83
N GLU A 41 -14.25 3.21 -11.52
CA GLU A 41 -14.76 1.93 -10.98
C GLU A 41 -13.63 0.94 -10.70
N LEU A 42 -12.54 0.98 -11.48
CA LEU A 42 -11.36 0.14 -11.25
C LEU A 42 -10.63 0.55 -9.96
N LEU A 43 -10.63 1.85 -9.65
CA LEU A 43 -9.95 2.41 -8.48
C LEU A 43 -10.75 2.22 -7.18
N LYS A 44 -12.08 2.08 -7.26
CA LYS A 44 -12.92 1.81 -6.08
C LYS A 44 -12.59 0.50 -5.37
N GLN A 45 -12.01 -0.47 -6.09
CA GLN A 45 -11.60 -1.77 -5.53
C GLN A 45 -10.19 -1.74 -4.90
N SER A 46 -9.45 -0.62 -5.07
CA SER A 46 -8.09 -0.50 -4.59
C SER A 46 -7.96 -0.36 -3.07
N ALA A 47 -6.75 -0.59 -2.55
CA ALA A 47 -6.30 -0.61 -1.15
C ALA A 47 -6.58 0.62 -0.27
N SER A 48 -7.70 1.31 -0.42
CA SER A 48 -8.14 2.29 0.57
C SER A 48 -8.39 1.58 1.92
N ASN A 49 -7.72 2.07 2.97
CA ASN A 49 -7.93 1.75 4.39
C ASN A 49 -7.67 0.31 4.86
N LYS A 50 -6.88 -0.50 4.13
CA LYS A 50 -6.44 -1.82 4.62
C LYS A 50 -5.10 -1.74 5.36
N LYS A 51 -4.95 -2.54 6.43
CA LYS A 51 -3.68 -2.72 7.14
C LYS A 51 -2.87 -3.83 6.46
N TYR A 52 -1.56 -3.60 6.33
CA TYR A 52 -0.65 -4.54 5.71
C TYR A 52 0.64 -4.62 6.50
N LEU A 53 1.20 -5.81 6.55
CA LEU A 53 2.61 -6.01 6.90
C LEU A 53 3.45 -5.86 5.62
N MET A 54 4.35 -4.89 5.61
CA MET A 54 5.19 -4.59 4.45
C MET A 54 6.67 -4.72 4.79
N LEU A 55 7.43 -5.38 3.91
CA LEU A 55 8.90 -5.35 3.96
C LEU A 55 9.41 -4.24 3.04
N LEU A 56 10.16 -3.30 3.61
CA LEU A 56 10.70 -2.14 2.90
C LEU A 56 12.20 -2.26 2.67
N LYS A 57 12.63 -1.99 1.44
CA LYS A 57 14.04 -1.73 1.12
C LYS A 57 14.25 -0.22 1.02
N CYS A 58 15.08 0.30 1.91
CA CYS A 58 15.46 1.71 1.94
C CYS A 58 16.79 1.95 1.21
N TYR A 59 16.89 3.05 0.47
CA TYR A 59 18.14 3.50 -0.14
C TYR A 59 18.19 5.01 -0.29
N LYS A 60 19.40 5.56 -0.33
CA LYS A 60 19.65 6.97 -0.65
C LYS A 60 19.81 7.10 -2.15
N TYR A 61 19.06 8.02 -2.74
CA TYR A 61 19.12 8.34 -4.15
C TYR A 61 19.73 9.73 -4.30
N HIS A 62 20.85 9.78 -5.01
CA HIS A 62 21.57 11.02 -5.27
C HIS A 62 21.11 11.56 -6.62
N THR A 63 20.57 12.76 -6.64
CA THR A 63 20.44 13.59 -7.83
C THR A 63 21.58 14.62 -7.84
N GLU A 64 21.72 15.38 -8.93
CA GLU A 64 22.78 16.39 -9.03
C GLU A 64 22.76 17.42 -7.90
N ASN A 65 21.58 17.69 -7.31
CA ASN A 65 21.38 18.75 -6.33
C ASN A 65 20.85 18.27 -4.97
N ASP A 66 20.54 16.98 -4.80
CA ASP A 66 19.84 16.50 -3.60
C ASP A 66 20.10 15.02 -3.27
N ILE A 67 19.93 14.65 -2.01
CA ILE A 67 19.95 13.27 -1.53
C ILE A 67 18.57 12.95 -0.95
N GLN A 68 17.83 12.10 -1.66
CA GLN A 68 16.49 11.70 -1.25
C GLN A 68 16.48 10.27 -0.73
N GLN A 69 15.79 10.05 0.38
CA GLN A 69 15.55 8.70 0.88
C GLN A 69 14.35 8.11 0.14
N LYS A 70 14.54 6.94 -0.47
CA LYS A 70 13.51 6.21 -1.20
C LYS A 70 13.25 4.86 -0.56
N TYR A 71 11.97 4.47 -0.57
CA TYR A 71 11.50 3.21 -0.01
C TYR A 71 10.85 2.39 -1.12
N ASN A 72 11.30 1.15 -1.30
CA ASN A 72 10.65 0.19 -2.18
C ASN A 72 9.98 -0.91 -1.36
N ILE A 73 8.74 -1.22 -1.69
CA ILE A 73 8.01 -2.33 -1.09
C ILE A 73 8.46 -3.63 -1.77
N VAL A 74 9.13 -4.49 -1.01
CA VAL A 74 9.64 -5.79 -1.49
C VAL A 74 8.59 -6.88 -1.35
N THR A 75 7.77 -6.82 -0.31
CA THR A 75 6.74 -7.82 -0.02
C THR A 75 5.58 -7.17 0.71
N ILE A 76 4.37 -7.63 0.40
CA ILE A 76 3.11 -7.20 1.03
C ILE A 76 2.36 -8.43 1.51
N GLN A 77 2.05 -8.46 2.79
CA GLN A 77 1.12 -9.41 3.40
C GLN A 77 -0.08 -8.63 3.93
N GLU A 78 -1.28 -9.12 3.61
CA GLU A 78 -2.48 -8.62 4.27
C GLU A 78 -2.40 -9.08 5.72
N ASP A 79 -2.52 -8.13 6.64
CA ASP A 79 -2.37 -8.42 8.05
C ASP A 79 -3.59 -9.22 8.52
N PHE A 80 -3.38 -10.47 8.92
CA PHE A 80 -4.36 -11.26 9.67
C PHE A 80 -4.22 -10.86 11.14
N ALA A 81 -4.60 -9.63 11.47
CA ALA A 81 -4.83 -9.33 12.87
C ALA A 81 -6.11 -10.08 13.28
N GLU A 82 -5.94 -11.21 13.98
CA GLU A 82 -7.01 -11.82 14.77
C GLU A 82 -7.65 -10.71 15.62
N ASP A 83 -8.99 -10.63 15.58
CA ASP A 83 -9.77 -9.85 16.53
C ASP A 83 -9.35 -10.28 17.93
N VAL A 84 -8.51 -9.48 18.59
CA VAL A 84 -8.42 -9.51 20.04
C VAL A 84 -9.69 -8.84 20.52
N SER A 85 -10.79 -9.62 20.53
CA SER A 85 -12.05 -9.24 21.13
C SER A 85 -11.77 -8.69 22.51
N SER A 86 -12.30 -7.49 22.78
CA SER A 86 -12.27 -6.83 24.08
C SER A 86 -12.39 -7.84 25.21
N VAL A 87 -11.36 -7.94 26.05
CA VAL A 87 -11.51 -8.52 27.38
C VAL A 87 -12.34 -7.51 28.16
N ASP A 88 -13.64 -7.73 28.21
CA ASP A 88 -14.54 -7.04 29.13
C ASP A 88 -13.97 -7.26 30.54
N THR A 89 -13.43 -6.18 31.10
CA THR A 89 -13.03 -6.11 32.51
C THR A 89 -14.23 -5.58 33.31
N GLU A 90 -15.37 -6.23 33.16
CA GLU A 90 -16.50 -6.10 34.08
C GLU A 90 -16.81 -7.51 34.61
N ASP A 91 -15.99 -7.97 35.56
CA ASP A 91 -16.39 -8.88 36.64
C ASP A 91 -15.15 -9.24 37.47
N LEU A 92 -14.73 -8.29 38.31
CA LEU A 92 -14.01 -8.61 39.54
C LEU A 92 -14.89 -8.17 40.72
N VAL A 93 -15.52 -9.21 41.27
CA VAL A 93 -16.36 -9.30 42.48
C VAL A 93 -15.87 -8.44 43.64
#